data_AF-A0A6J6GR23-F1
#
_entry.id   AF-A0A6J6GR23-F1
#
_cell.length_a   1.000
_cell.length_b   1.000
_cell.length_c   1.000
_cell.angle_alpha   90.00
_cell.angle_beta   90.00
_cell.angle_gamma   90.00
#
_symmetry.space_group_name_H-M   'P 1'
#
loop_
_entity.id
_entity.type
_entity.pdbx_description
1 polymer ?
#
loop_
_entity_poly.entity_id
_entity_poly.type
_entity_poly.pdbx_seq_one_letter_code
_entity_poly.pdbx_strand_id
1 'polypeptide(L)' 'MTNPRRDEINRSGVNDLEDERGVDVSQIQAQLRLSVPERVRTMVAVANTKIAMQEAAKNRS' A
#
# COMPACT_ATOMS: atom_id res chain seq x y z
N MET A 1 -38.42 10.87 21.89
CA MET A 1 -37.85 10.68 20.53
C MET A 1 -36.42 11.18 20.59
N THR A 2 -35.48 10.27 20.83
CA THR A 2 -34.07 10.61 21.07
C THR A 2 -33.31 10.38 19.77
N ASN A 3 -32.78 11.45 19.17
CA ASN A 3 -31.93 11.36 17.97
C ASN A 3 -30.78 10.39 18.24
N PRO A 4 -30.59 9.32 17.44
CA PRO A 4 -29.38 8.53 17.51
C PRO A 4 -28.21 9.42 17.06
N ARG A 5 -27.18 9.41 17.90
CA ARG A 5 -26.07 10.34 17.91
C ARG A 5 -25.27 10.24 16.61
N ARG A 6 -24.89 11.40 16.07
CA ARG A 6 -23.88 11.54 15.00
C ARG A 6 -22.53 10.87 15.34
N ASP A 7 -22.35 10.44 16.58
CA ASP A 7 -21.16 9.75 17.09
C ASP A 7 -21.06 8.28 16.63
N GLU A 8 -22.13 7.68 16.08
CA GLU A 8 -22.11 6.29 15.62
C GLU A 8 -21.46 6.11 14.23
N ILE A 9 -21.26 7.21 13.50
CA ILE A 9 -20.60 7.22 12.18
C ILE A 9 -19.07 7.10 12.32
N ASN A 10 -18.52 7.18 13.54
CA ASN A 10 -17.07 7.11 13.78
C ASN A 10 -16.61 5.84 14.52
N ARG A 11 -17.39 4.73 14.44
CA ARG A 11 -17.01 3.42 15.02
C ARG A 11 -16.75 2.33 13.97
N SER A 12 -16.34 2.72 12.77
CA SER A 12 -15.85 1.78 11.75
C SER A 12 -14.55 2.26 11.12
N GLY A 13 -13.76 3.02 11.87
CA GLY A 13 -12.45 3.55 11.46
C GLY A 13 -11.29 2.56 11.64
N VAL A 14 -11.56 1.27 11.77
CA VAL A 14 -10.53 0.27 11.47
C VAL A 14 -10.56 0.09 9.96
N ASN A 15 -9.81 0.94 9.26
CA ASN A 15 -9.41 0.58 7.91
C ASN A 15 -8.70 -0.78 8.03
N ASP A 16 -9.23 -1.84 7.42
CA ASP A 16 -8.55 -3.16 7.30
C ASP A 16 -7.17 -3.08 6.61
N LEU A 17 -6.79 -1.87 6.22
CA LEU A 17 -5.56 -1.47 5.58
C LEU A 17 -4.49 -1.00 6.58
N GLU A 18 -4.82 -0.79 7.86
CA GLU A 18 -3.86 -0.40 8.90
C GLU A 18 -3.72 -1.49 9.96
N ASP A 19 -2.50 -1.73 10.45
CA ASP A 19 -2.25 -2.65 11.57
C ASP A 19 -2.47 -1.96 12.93
N GLU A 20 -2.33 -2.71 14.03
CA GLU A 20 -2.50 -2.20 15.40
C GLU A 20 -1.53 -1.07 15.78
N ARG A 21 -0.49 -0.84 14.99
CA ARG A 21 0.50 0.22 15.16
C ARG A 21 0.19 1.44 14.27
N GLY A 22 -0.91 1.41 13.51
CA GLY A 22 -1.28 2.43 12.53
C GLY A 22 -0.46 2.39 11.24
N VAL A 23 0.18 1.25 10.93
CA VAL A 23 0.98 1.10 9.71
C VAL A 23 0.07 0.67 8.56
N ASP A 24 0.07 1.43 7.46
CA ASP A 24 -0.60 1.03 6.21
C ASP A 24 0.05 -0.25 5.64
N VAL A 25 -0.70 -1.35 5.72
CA VAL A 25 -0.35 -2.67 5.22
C VAL A 25 -1.04 -3.00 3.89
N SER A 26 -1.81 -2.08 3.30
CA SER A 26 -2.55 -2.30 2.05
C SER A 26 -1.68 -2.81 0.92
N GLN A 27 -0.47 -2.26 0.79
CA GLN A 27 0.50 -2.67 -0.24
C GLN A 27 1.00 -4.10 -0.02
N ILE A 28 1.23 -4.48 1.23
CA ILE A 28 1.68 -5.83 1.59
C ILE A 28 0.56 -6.84 1.32
N GLN A 29 -0.66 -6.52 1.75
CA GLN A 29 -1.83 -7.35 1.49
C GLN A 29 -2.09 -7.53 -0.01
N ALA A 30 -1.96 -6.45 -0.80
CA ALA A 30 -2.09 -6.51 -2.25
C ALA A 30 -1.05 -7.46 -2.87
N GLN A 31 0.21 -7.40 -2.41
CA GLN A 31 1.25 -8.32 -2.88
C GLN A 31 1.01 -9.77 -2.49
N LEU A 32 0.48 -10.04 -1.29
CA LEU A 32 0.19 -11.40 -0.83
C LEU A 32 -0.96 -12.06 -1.61
N ARG A 33 -1.87 -11.26 -2.20
CA ARG A 33 -2.97 -11.75 -3.05
C ARG A 33 -2.53 -12.14 -4.46
N LEU A 34 -1.31 -11.77 -4.88
CA LEU A 34 -0.77 -12.11 -6.19
C LEU A 34 -0.23 -13.55 -6.22
N SER A 35 -0.37 -14.21 -7.37
CA SER A 35 0.34 -15.46 -7.66
C SER A 35 1.87 -15.26 -7.69
N VAL A 36 2.63 -16.35 -7.54
CA VAL A 36 4.11 -16.29 -7.63
C VAL A 36 4.58 -15.61 -8.93
N PRO A 37 4.07 -15.97 -10.13
CA PRO A 37 4.49 -15.30 -11.37
C PRO A 37 4.19 -13.80 -11.39
N GLU A 38 3.04 -13.37 -10.85
CA GLU A 38 2.67 -11.96 -10.79
C GLU A 38 3.59 -11.18 -9.85
N ARG A 39 3.88 -11.72 -8.66
CA ARG A 39 4.84 -11.08 -7.73
C ARG A 39 6.21 -10.91 -8.37
N VAL A 40 6.69 -11.93 -9.08
CA VAL A 40 7.99 -11.87 -9.79
C VAL A 40 7.98 -10.77 -10.84
N ARG A 41 6.92 -10.65 -11.65
CA ARG A 41 6.78 -9.58 -12.64
C ARG A 41 6.81 -8.20 -12.00
N THR A 42 6.08 -8.02 -10.90
CA THR A 42 6.08 -6.76 -10.14
C THR A 42 7.47 -6.43 -9.60
N MET A 43 8.18 -7.41 -9.03
CA MET A 43 9.54 -7.21 -8.52
C MET A 43 10.52 -6.80 -9.63
N VAL A 44 10.45 -7.44 -10.80
CA VAL A 44 11.30 -7.09 -11.97
C VAL A 44 10.99 -5.68 -12.46
N ALA A 45 9.71 -5.31 -12.56
CA ALA A 45 9.32 -3.96 -12.98
C ALA A 45 9.85 -2.88 -12.01
N VAL A 46 9.74 -3.12 -10.70
CA VAL A 46 10.29 -2.24 -9.66
C VAL A 46 11.82 -2.15 -9.75
N ALA A 47 12.51 -3.27 -9.93
CA ALA A 47 13.97 -3.29 -10.07
C ALA A 47 14.43 -2.48 -11.29
N ASN A 48 13.81 -2.70 -12.45
CA ASN A 48 14.12 -1.96 -13.67
C ASN A 48 13.87 -0.46 -13.52
N THR A 49 12.78 -0.08 -12.85
CA THR A 49 12.46 1.33 -12.57
C THR A 49 13.54 1.96 -11.68
N LYS A 50 13.99 1.27 -10.63
CA LYS A 50 15.06 1.76 -9.74
C LYS A 50 16.38 1.95 -10.50
N ILE A 51 16.73 1.01 -11.37
CA ILE A 51 17.93 1.12 -12.22
C ILE A 51 17.83 2.36 -13.11
N ALA A 52 16.72 2.53 -13.83
CA ALA A 52 16.50 3.69 -14.69
C ALA A 52 16.57 5.02 -13.94
N MET A 53 16.03 5.09 -12.72
CA MET A 53 16.14 6.28 -11.86
C MET A 53 17.59 6.58 -11.47
N GLN A 54 18.37 5.56 -11.14
CA GLN A 54 19.80 5.71 -10.81
C GLN A 54 20.62 6.17 -12.01
N GLU A 55 20.35 5.62 -13.20
CA GLU A 55 20.99 6.03 -14.45
C GLU A 55 20.63 7.48 -14.80
N ALA A 56 19.36 7.86 -14.68
CA ALA A 56 18.91 9.23 -14.91
C ALA A 56 19.54 10.22 -13.92
N ALA A 57 19.74 9.82 -12.66
CA ALA A 57 20.42 10.64 -11.66
C ALA A 57 21.91 10.84 -11.98
N LYS A 58 22.61 9.77 -12.41
CA LYS A 58 24.03 9.83 -12.84
C LYS A 58 24.23 10.69 -14.08
N ASN A 59 23.31 10.67 -15.04
CA ASN A 59 23.41 11.47 -16.26
C ASN A 59 23.10 12.97 -16.05
N ARG A 60 22.65 13.36 -14.84
CA ARG A 60 22.34 14.76 -14.49
C ARG A 60 23.40 15.42 -13.58
N SER A 61 24.44 14.68 -13.18
CA SER A 61 25.61 15.18 -12.42
C SER A 61 26.78 15.45 -13.34
#